data_AF-A0A060HTR7-F1
#
_entry.id   AF-A0A060HTR7-F1
#
_cell.length_a   1.000
_cell.length_b   1.000
_cell.length_c   1.000
_cell.angle_alpha   90.00
_cell.angle_beta   90.00
_cell.angle_gamma   90.00
#
_symmetry.space_group_name_H-M   'P 1'
#
loop_
_entity.id
_entity.type
_entity.pdbx_description
1 polymer ?
#
loop_
_entity_poly.entity_id
_entity_poly.type
_entity_poly.pdbx_seq_one_letter_code
_entity_poly.pdbx_strand_id
1 'polypeptide(L)' 'MQDNSSIPKDRDRSGIPVVCSKCNATFSSDSAYMSHYNQEHGKDIEGQQT' A
#
# COMPACT_ATOMS: atom_id res chain seq x y z
N MET A 1 -16.07 -4.12 -30.73
CA MET A 1 -15.12 -5.05 -30.09
C MET A 1 -14.83 -4.48 -28.71
N GLN A 2 -15.40 -5.10 -27.67
CA GLN A 2 -15.15 -4.75 -26.28
C GLN A 2 -13.88 -5.48 -25.82
N ASP A 3 -12.96 -4.72 -25.23
CA ASP A 3 -12.16 -5.08 -24.06
C ASP A 3 -10.87 -4.24 -24.09
N ASN A 4 -10.85 -3.18 -23.28
CA ASN A 4 -9.59 -2.61 -22.81
C ASN A 4 -9.58 -2.70 -21.29
N SER A 5 -9.72 -3.94 -20.81
CA SER A 5 -9.34 -4.29 -19.45
C SER A 5 -7.85 -4.59 -19.46
N SER A 6 -7.03 -3.54 -19.58
CA SER A 6 -5.60 -3.62 -19.26
C SER A 6 -5.42 -3.74 -17.74
N ILE A 7 -5.99 -4.79 -17.15
CA ILE A 7 -5.71 -5.21 -15.79
C ILE A 7 -4.67 -6.31 -15.95
N PRO A 8 -3.36 -6.04 -15.78
CA PRO A 8 -2.36 -7.09 -15.78
C PRO A 8 -2.71 -8.09 -14.68
N LYS A 9 -3.15 -9.28 -15.09
CA LYS A 9 -3.28 -10.45 -14.23
C LYS A 9 -1.89 -11.02 -13.94
N ASP A 10 -1.10 -10.30 -13.16
CA ASP A 10 0.00 -10.89 -12.38
C ASP A 10 -0.43 -10.83 -10.90
N ARG A 11 -1.44 -11.65 -10.60
CA ARG A 11 -1.90 -11.97 -9.25
C ARG A 11 -1.46 -13.39 -8.97
N ASP A 12 -0.16 -13.59 -8.75
CA ASP A 12 0.34 -14.64 -7.84
C ASP A 12 1.85 -14.48 -7.59
N ARG A 13 2.22 -13.54 -6.72
CA ARG A 13 3.44 -13.64 -5.89
C ARG A 13 3.13 -12.96 -4.58
N SER A 14 3.20 -13.72 -3.49
CA SER A 14 2.92 -13.35 -2.10
C SER A 14 3.78 -12.19 -1.57
N GLY A 15 3.59 -10.99 -2.10
CA GLY A 15 4.38 -9.79 -1.81
C GLY A 15 3.77 -8.56 -2.47
N ILE A 16 2.47 -8.33 -2.29
CA ILE A 16 1.83 -7.10 -2.79
C ILE A 16 2.51 -5.92 -2.08
N PRO A 17 3.22 -5.06 -2.81
CA PRO A 17 3.88 -3.93 -2.19
C PRO A 17 2.82 -2.95 -1.66
N VAL A 18 3.00 -2.51 -0.42
CA VAL A 18 2.11 -1.56 0.25
C VAL A 18 2.54 -0.16 -0.14
N VAL A 19 1.62 0.62 -0.69
CA VAL A 19 1.88 2.01 -1.09
C VAL A 19 1.26 2.96 -0.07
N CYS A 20 2.05 3.90 0.42
CA CYS A 20 1.57 4.94 1.31
C CYS A 20 0.73 5.96 0.55
N SER A 21 -0.54 6.13 0.91
CA SER A 21 -1.43 7.07 0.24
C SER A 21 -1.12 8.54 0.51
N LYS A 22 -0.25 8.86 1.48
CA LYS A 22 0.12 10.25 1.82
C LYS A 22 1.28 10.77 0.98
N CYS A 23 2.27 9.91 0.69
CA CYS A 23 3.50 10.29 0.00
C CYS A 23 3.86 9.38 -1.18
N ASN A 24 3.03 8.39 -1.49
CA ASN A 24 3.23 7.39 -2.54
C ASN A 24 4.51 6.53 -2.39
N ALA A 25 5.08 6.48 -1.18
CA ALA A 25 6.19 5.57 -0.89
C ALA A 25 5.74 4.12 -0.96
N THR A 26 6.54 3.27 -1.61
CA THR A 26 6.22 1.85 -1.83
C THR A 26 7.08 0.96 -0.95
N PHE A 27 6.46 0.05 -0.21
CA PHE A 27 7.10 -0.84 0.76
C PHE A 27 6.85 -2.28 0.39
N SER A 28 7.84 -3.14 0.60
CA SER A 28 7.74 -4.58 0.36
C SER A 28 7.01 -5.34 1.48
N SER A 29 6.70 -4.68 2.59
CA SER A 29 6.05 -5.30 3.75
C SER A 29 5.22 -4.28 4.54
N ASP A 30 4.15 -4.76 5.16
CA ASP A 30 3.31 -4.00 6.09
C ASP A 30 4.13 -3.38 7.22
N SER A 31 5.11 -4.09 7.77
CA SER A 31 5.86 -3.65 8.95
C SER A 31 6.72 -2.42 8.64
N ALA A 32 7.31 -2.38 7.44
CA ALA A 32 8.05 -1.22 6.94
C ALA A 32 7.11 -0.03 6.67
N TYR A 33 5.95 -0.30 6.05
CA TYR A 33 4.92 0.71 5.84
C TYR A 33 4.41 1.30 7.17
N MET A 34 4.13 0.47 8.18
CA MET A 34 3.65 0.91 9.49
C MET A 34 4.69 1.75 10.21
N SER A 35 5.96 1.37 10.16
CA SER A 35 7.05 2.17 10.76
C SER A 35 7.22 3.52 10.05
N HIS A 36 7.17 3.53 8.71
CA HIS A 36 7.19 4.76 7.91
C HIS A 36 5.98 5.64 8.23
N TYR A 37 4.78 5.07 8.21
CA TYR A 37 3.57 5.81 8.46
C TYR A 37 3.62 6.42 9.86
N ASN A 38 4.06 5.69 10.89
CA ASN A 38 4.13 6.22 12.25
C ASN A 38 5.16 7.37 12.41
N GLN A 39 6.32 7.28 11.76
CA GLN A 39 7.38 8.29 11.89
C GLN A 39 7.12 9.53 11.02
N GLU A 40 6.68 9.32 9.78
CA GLU A 40 6.51 10.38 8.78
C GLU A 40 5.09 10.98 8.79
N HIS A 41 4.09 10.18 9.18
CA HIS A 41 2.67 10.51 9.08
C HIS A 41 1.86 10.20 10.36
N GLY A 42 2.50 9.69 11.41
CA GLY A 42 1.85 9.11 12.59
C GLY A 42 1.60 10.10 13.70
N LYS A 43 1.80 11.39 13.42
CA LYS A 43 1.46 12.45 14.37
C LYS A 43 -0.05 12.62 14.56
N ASP A 44 -0.89 11.86 13.84
CA ASP A 44 -2.35 12.02 13.84
C ASP A 44 -3.17 10.69 13.81
N ILE A 45 -2.63 9.54 14.23
CA ILE A 45 -3.39 8.25 14.21
C ILE A 45 -3.79 7.81 15.62
N GLU A 46 -4.81 8.47 16.18
CA GLU A 46 -5.74 7.78 17.08
C GLU A 46 -6.72 6.99 16.21
N GLY A 47 -6.50 5.68 16.11
CA GLY A 47 -7.53 4.70 15.73
C GLY A 47 -8.02 4.73 14.28
N GLN A 48 -7.66 3.70 13.50
CA GLN A 48 -8.56 3.11 12.50
C GLN A 48 -7.98 1.78 11.99
N GLN A 49 -8.40 0.69 12.64
CA GLN A 49 -8.60 -0.61 12.01
C GLN A 49 -10.08 -0.94 12.21
N THR A 50 -10.88 -0.81 11.16
CA THR A 50 -12.27 -1.32 11.08
C THR A 50 -12.38 -2.19 9.85
#